data_AF-A0A2V9V0M5-F1
#
_entry.id   AF-A0A2V9V0M5-F1
#
_cell.length_a   1.000
_cell.length_b   1.000
_cell.length_c   1.000
_cell.angle_alpha   90.00
_cell.angle_beta   90.00
_cell.angle_gamma   90.00
#
_symmetry.space_group_name_H-M   'P 1'
#
loop_
_entity.id
_entity.type
_entity.pdbx_description
1 polymer ?
#
loop_
_entity_poly.entity_id
_entity_poly.type
_entity_poly.pdbx_seq_one_letter_code
_entity_poly.pdbx_strand_id
1 'polypeptide(L)'
;MYPYQLGHHNEEAIESGAFWFYRKLGFRPGRPDLLRLVEREEQRIARDPKHRTSARTLRRLAEGHAFYELSGSETGAWDRFSTRNLGLQVNRRMARSGKNLDEFKNRSTMRLKRILDKSYSGHTSPVHGTAFQNFAMLATLLPDLASWSTAEKKSFAEIICAKSSADEMGYLHLLQTHDKLRDSLLKFGSQI
;
A
#
# COMPACT_ATOMS: atom_id res chain seq x y z
N MET A 1 7.46 5.75 -6.96
CA MET A 1 8.62 4.86 -7.14
C MET A 1 8.15 3.47 -6.78
N TYR A 2 8.04 2.56 -7.74
CA TYR A 2 7.64 1.17 -7.46
C TYR A 2 8.92 0.36 -7.21
N PRO A 3 9.01 -0.44 -6.13
CA PRO A 3 10.20 -1.22 -5.85
C PRO A 3 10.42 -2.26 -6.96
N TYR A 4 11.70 -2.52 -7.26
CA TYR A 4 12.18 -3.36 -8.34
C TYR A 4 11.39 -4.66 -8.46
N GLN A 5 10.73 -4.83 -9.61
CA GLN A 5 10.03 -6.04 -9.99
C GLN A 5 11.07 -7.15 -10.17
N LEU A 6 10.73 -8.38 -9.75
CA LEU A 6 11.57 -9.57 -9.92
C LEU A 6 11.90 -9.80 -11.41
N GLY A 7 12.96 -9.18 -11.91
CA GLY A 7 13.43 -9.36 -13.29
C GLY A 7 12.95 -8.34 -14.33
N HIS A 8 12.13 -7.33 -14.00
CA HIS A 8 11.75 -6.33 -15.01
C HIS A 8 12.96 -5.44 -15.32
N HIS A 9 13.53 -5.61 -16.52
CA HIS A 9 14.84 -5.06 -16.96
C HIS A 9 16.09 -5.70 -16.34
N ASN A 10 15.98 -6.86 -15.69
CA ASN A 10 17.16 -7.63 -15.27
C ASN A 10 17.22 -8.95 -16.05
N GLU A 11 17.96 -8.92 -17.16
CA GLU A 11 18.09 -10.06 -18.07
C GLU A 11 18.74 -11.27 -17.36
N GLU A 12 19.69 -11.05 -16.45
CA GLU A 12 20.32 -12.09 -15.64
C GLU A 12 19.31 -12.80 -14.70
N ALA A 13 18.37 -12.05 -14.11
CA ALA A 13 17.30 -12.63 -13.30
C ALA A 13 16.31 -13.47 -14.14
N ILE A 14 16.13 -13.11 -15.41
CA ILE A 14 15.32 -13.88 -16.36
C ILE A 14 16.06 -15.15 -16.78
N GLU A 15 17.35 -15.06 -17.14
CA GLU A 15 18.17 -16.20 -17.57
C GLU A 15 18.34 -17.23 -16.45
N SER A 16 18.53 -16.79 -15.21
CA SER A 16 18.64 -17.66 -14.04
C SER A 16 17.32 -18.29 -13.58
N GLY A 17 16.18 -17.83 -14.11
CA GLY A 17 14.87 -18.30 -13.66
C GLY A 17 14.52 -17.89 -12.23
N ALA A 18 15.04 -16.75 -11.75
CA ALA A 18 14.90 -16.27 -10.37
C ALA A 18 13.44 -16.22 -9.89
N PHE A 19 12.48 -16.00 -10.79
CA PHE A 19 11.06 -16.09 -10.51
C PHE A 19 10.69 -17.36 -9.72
N TRP A 20 11.19 -18.52 -10.14
CA TRP A 20 10.88 -19.81 -9.51
C TRP A 20 11.51 -19.98 -8.13
N PHE A 21 12.65 -19.32 -7.88
CA PHE A 21 13.24 -19.26 -6.54
C PHE A 21 12.30 -18.54 -5.56
N TYR A 22 11.84 -17.34 -5.90
CA TYR A 22 10.89 -16.59 -5.06
C TYR A 22 9.54 -17.28 -4.95
N ARG A 23 9.06 -17.91 -6.03
CA ARG A 23 7.82 -18.69 -6.00
C ARG A 23 7.89 -19.83 -4.98
N LYS A 24 9.02 -20.55 -4.90
CA LYS A 24 9.24 -21.61 -3.89
C LYS A 24 9.28 -21.08 -2.47
N LEU A 25 9.71 -19.83 -2.27
CA LEU A 25 9.66 -19.14 -0.97
C LEU A 25 8.25 -18.69 -0.60
N GLY A 26 7.24 -18.87 -1.46
CA GLY A 26 5.84 -18.52 -1.19
C GLY A 26 5.36 -17.23 -1.85
N PHE A 27 6.19 -16.56 -2.65
CA PHE A 27 5.75 -15.39 -3.40
C PHE A 27 4.70 -15.78 -4.47
N ARG A 28 3.73 -14.89 -4.71
CA ARG A 28 2.71 -15.07 -5.74
C ARG A 28 2.47 -13.80 -6.55
N PRO A 29 2.14 -13.89 -7.85
CA PRO A 29 1.64 -12.74 -8.59
C PRO A 29 0.26 -12.30 -8.05
N GLY A 30 0.01 -10.99 -7.93
CA GLY A 30 -1.34 -10.48 -7.62
C GLY A 30 -2.27 -10.39 -8.84
N ARG A 31 -1.72 -10.41 -10.05
CA ARG A 31 -2.49 -10.36 -11.30
C ARG A 31 -3.08 -11.74 -11.65
N PRO A 32 -4.41 -11.88 -11.86
CA PRO A 32 -5.04 -13.18 -12.15
C PRO A 32 -4.58 -13.84 -13.46
N ASP A 33 -4.15 -13.07 -14.46
CA ASP A 33 -3.62 -13.61 -15.70
C ASP A 33 -2.20 -14.18 -15.52
N LEU A 34 -1.39 -13.57 -14.67
CA LEU A 34 -0.06 -14.08 -14.31
C LEU A 34 -0.16 -15.27 -13.37
N LEU A 35 -1.08 -15.27 -12.41
CA LEU A 35 -1.29 -16.41 -11.52
C LEU A 35 -1.67 -17.69 -12.31
N ARG A 36 -2.61 -17.57 -13.25
CA ARG A 36 -2.94 -18.69 -14.16
C ARG A 36 -1.77 -19.16 -15.01
N LEU A 37 -0.85 -18.25 -15.36
CA LEU A 37 0.37 -18.60 -16.11
C LEU A 37 1.34 -19.39 -15.22
N VAL A 38 1.51 -18.99 -13.96
CA VAL A 38 2.30 -19.73 -12.96
C VAL A 38 1.76 -21.14 -12.77
N GLU A 39 0.46 -21.30 -12.52
CA GLU A 39 -0.16 -22.61 -12.28
C GLU A 39 0.04 -23.58 -13.46
N ARG A 40 -0.04 -23.06 -14.69
CA ARG A 40 0.23 -23.86 -15.90
C ARG A 40 1.69 -24.29 -16.01
N GLU A 41 2.62 -23.41 -15.68
CA GLU A 41 4.04 -23.78 -15.67
C GLU A 41 4.37 -24.74 -14.54
N GLU A 42 3.78 -24.59 -13.35
CA GLU A 42 3.91 -25.53 -12.23
C GLU A 42 3.44 -26.94 -12.65
N GLN A 43 2.32 -27.05 -13.36
CA GLN A 43 1.86 -28.33 -13.92
C GLN A 43 2.85 -28.93 -14.93
N ARG A 44 3.53 -28.12 -15.74
CA ARG A 44 4.55 -28.60 -16.69
C ARG A 44 5.79 -29.09 -15.96
N ILE A 45 6.26 -28.33 -14.96
CA ILE A 45 7.41 -28.70 -14.12
C ILE A 45 7.12 -29.99 -13.34
N ALA A 46 5.90 -30.16 -12.83
CA ALA A 46 5.50 -31.37 -12.12
C ALA A 46 5.44 -32.61 -13.02
N ARG A 47 5.09 -32.44 -14.30
CA ARG A 47 5.03 -33.53 -15.30
C ARG A 47 6.40 -33.89 -15.86
N ASP A 48 7.26 -32.90 -16.05
CA ASP A 48 8.62 -33.08 -16.57
C ASP A 48 9.63 -32.26 -15.73
N PRO A 49 10.41 -32.92 -14.86
CA PRO A 49 11.45 -32.25 -14.07
C PRO A 49 12.55 -31.57 -14.91
N LYS A 50 12.72 -31.96 -16.18
CA LYS A 50 13.66 -31.32 -17.11
C LYS A 50 13.09 -30.09 -17.79
N HIS A 51 11.78 -29.84 -17.70
CA HIS A 51 11.14 -28.65 -18.28
C HIS A 51 11.80 -27.38 -17.75
N ARG A 52 11.96 -26.40 -18.65
CA ARG A 52 12.43 -25.06 -18.33
C ARG A 52 11.44 -24.05 -18.89
N THR A 53 10.96 -23.18 -18.02
CA THR A 53 10.11 -22.06 -18.44
C THR A 53 10.90 -21.14 -19.37
N SER A 54 10.31 -20.83 -20.53
CA SER A 54 10.99 -20.01 -21.53
C SER A 54 11.21 -18.57 -21.05
N ALA A 55 12.28 -17.93 -21.51
CA ALA A 55 12.58 -16.53 -21.19
C ALA A 55 11.40 -15.59 -21.51
N ARG A 56 10.67 -15.83 -22.61
CA ARG A 56 9.44 -15.08 -22.94
C ARG A 56 8.39 -15.17 -21.83
N THR A 57 8.20 -16.36 -21.26
CA THR A 57 7.22 -16.58 -20.18
C THR A 57 7.70 -15.95 -18.88
N LEU A 58 8.99 -16.06 -18.56
CA LEU A 58 9.59 -15.42 -17.38
C LEU A 58 9.50 -13.89 -17.44
N ARG A 59 9.77 -13.27 -18.60
CA ARG A 59 9.58 -11.82 -18.80
C ARG A 59 8.14 -11.41 -18.55
N ARG A 60 7.18 -12.19 -19.05
CA ARG A 60 5.76 -11.95 -18.80
C ARG A 60 5.39 -12.05 -17.32
N LEU A 61 5.93 -13.05 -16.61
CA LEU A 61 5.72 -13.20 -15.16
C LEU A 61 6.32 -12.04 -14.36
N ALA A 62 7.42 -11.46 -14.83
CA ALA A 62 8.08 -10.30 -14.23
C ALA A 62 7.32 -8.97 -14.44
N GLU A 63 6.30 -8.92 -15.31
CA GLU A 63 5.48 -7.70 -15.55
C GLU A 63 4.62 -7.30 -14.33
N GLY A 64 4.31 -8.24 -13.43
CA GLY A 64 3.43 -8.01 -12.29
C GLY A 64 4.17 -7.92 -10.96
N HIS A 65 3.51 -7.34 -9.96
CA HIS A 65 3.98 -7.38 -8.59
C HIS A 65 3.85 -8.80 -8.02
N ALA A 66 4.89 -9.22 -7.31
CA ALA A 66 4.89 -10.42 -6.50
C ALA A 66 4.64 -10.05 -5.03
N PHE A 67 3.76 -10.78 -4.37
CA PHE A 67 3.38 -10.59 -2.98
C PHE A 67 3.87 -11.76 -2.16
N TYR A 68 4.39 -11.46 -0.98
CA TYR A 68 4.67 -12.45 0.06
C TYR A 68 3.73 -12.18 1.24
N GLU A 69 2.89 -13.16 1.54
CA GLU A 69 1.84 -13.05 2.55
C GLU A 69 2.15 -14.04 3.67
N LEU A 70 2.34 -13.51 4.87
CA LEU A 70 2.58 -14.33 6.06
C LEU A 70 1.31 -15.11 6.44
N SER A 71 1.51 -16.28 7.04
CA SER A 71 0.42 -17.09 7.59
C SER A 71 -0.44 -16.27 8.56
N GLY A 72 -1.76 -16.28 8.35
CA GLY A 72 -2.72 -15.50 9.13
C GLY A 72 -3.05 -14.12 8.54
N SER A 73 -2.40 -13.71 7.45
CA SER A 73 -2.80 -12.51 6.71
C SER A 73 -3.91 -12.80 5.70
N GLU A 74 -4.73 -11.79 5.41
CA GLU A 74 -5.81 -11.88 4.41
C GLU A 74 -5.20 -11.97 2.99
N THR A 75 -5.17 -13.18 2.45
CA THR A 75 -4.65 -13.45 1.10
C THR A 75 -5.40 -12.64 0.05
N GLY A 76 -4.67 -11.89 -0.77
CA GLY A 76 -5.23 -11.17 -1.91
C GLY A 76 -5.67 -9.75 -1.60
N ALA A 77 -5.63 -9.31 -0.34
CA ALA A 77 -6.08 -7.98 0.06
C ALA A 77 -5.41 -6.85 -0.74
N TRP A 78 -4.12 -7.01 -1.06
CA TRP A 78 -3.32 -6.02 -1.76
C TRP A 78 -3.23 -6.20 -3.28
N ASP A 79 -3.87 -7.22 -3.86
CA ASP A 79 -3.71 -7.58 -5.28
C ASP A 79 -4.15 -6.48 -6.24
N ARG A 80 -5.15 -5.70 -5.82
CA ARG A 80 -5.73 -4.60 -6.58
C ARG A 80 -5.34 -3.23 -6.05
N PHE A 81 -4.55 -3.18 -4.98
CA PHE A 81 -4.19 -1.94 -4.34
C PHE A 81 -3.21 -1.15 -5.21
N SER A 82 -3.47 0.15 -5.38
CA SER A 82 -2.53 1.08 -5.98
C SER A 82 -2.53 2.41 -5.24
N THR A 83 -1.33 2.89 -4.89
CA THR A 83 -1.14 4.24 -4.33
C THR A 83 -1.63 5.32 -5.29
N ARG A 84 -1.59 5.07 -6.61
CA ARG A 84 -2.14 5.94 -7.65
C ARG A 84 -3.64 6.16 -7.46
N ASN A 85 -4.39 5.12 -7.10
CA ASN A 85 -5.84 5.22 -6.91
C ASN A 85 -6.16 6.16 -5.75
N LEU A 86 -5.41 6.08 -4.64
CA LEU A 86 -5.55 7.04 -3.53
C LEU A 86 -5.34 8.49 -4.00
N GLY A 87 -4.25 8.74 -4.73
CA GLY A 87 -3.96 10.08 -5.28
C GLY A 87 -5.06 10.59 -6.22
N LEU A 88 -5.56 9.74 -7.11
CA LEU A 88 -6.68 10.09 -8.00
C LEU A 88 -7.96 10.43 -7.22
N GLN A 89 -8.27 9.67 -6.17
CA GLN A 89 -9.44 9.94 -5.33
C GLN A 89 -9.32 11.25 -4.55
N VAL A 90 -8.13 11.55 -4.02
CA VAL A 90 -7.86 12.85 -3.36
C VAL A 90 -8.01 13.99 -4.36
N ASN A 91 -7.45 13.85 -5.56
CA ASN A 91 -7.58 14.86 -6.62
C ASN A 91 -9.04 15.06 -7.05
N ARG A 92 -9.84 14.00 -7.18
CA ARG A 92 -11.27 14.10 -7.45
C ARG A 92 -12.01 14.85 -6.34
N ARG A 93 -11.67 14.62 -5.06
CA ARG A 93 -12.23 15.38 -3.93
C ARG A 93 -11.82 16.85 -3.95
N MET A 94 -10.57 17.15 -4.29
CA MET A 94 -10.08 18.52 -4.44
C MET A 94 -10.86 19.26 -5.54
N ALA A 95 -10.95 18.66 -6.73
CA ALA A 95 -11.67 19.24 -7.87
C ALA A 95 -13.15 19.53 -7.54
N ARG A 96 -13.85 18.59 -6.89
CA ARG A 96 -15.24 18.78 -6.44
C ARG A 96 -15.41 19.90 -5.40
N SER A 97 -14.35 20.22 -4.66
CA SER A 97 -14.39 21.25 -3.63
C SER A 97 -14.24 22.68 -4.18
N GLY A 98 -13.91 22.82 -5.47
CA GLY A 98 -13.68 24.10 -6.16
C GLY A 98 -12.43 24.85 -5.68
N LYS A 99 -11.54 24.20 -4.93
CA LYS A 99 -10.37 24.83 -4.29
C LYS A 99 -9.10 24.56 -5.07
N ASN A 100 -8.18 25.52 -5.00
CA ASN A 100 -6.79 25.26 -5.40
C ASN A 100 -6.08 24.36 -4.37
N LEU A 101 -4.85 23.96 -4.70
CA LEU A 101 -4.07 23.02 -3.88
C LEU A 101 -3.86 23.54 -2.45
N ASP A 102 -3.45 24.80 -2.30
CA ASP A 102 -3.11 25.38 -0.99
C ASP A 102 -4.35 25.52 -0.10
N GLU A 103 -5.46 25.98 -0.66
CA GLU A 103 -6.75 26.06 0.04
C GLU A 103 -7.24 24.67 0.48
N PHE A 104 -7.16 23.68 -0.41
CA PHE A 104 -7.59 22.32 -0.11
C PHE A 104 -6.71 21.70 0.99
N LYS A 105 -5.40 21.90 0.89
CA LYS A 105 -4.41 21.43 1.87
C LYS A 105 -4.62 22.08 3.24
N ASN A 106 -4.79 23.40 3.29
CA ASN A 106 -5.04 24.16 4.52
C ASN A 106 -6.36 23.74 5.19
N ARG A 107 -7.44 23.63 4.42
CA ARG A 107 -8.74 23.18 4.94
C ARG A 107 -8.70 21.75 5.46
N SER A 108 -8.02 20.85 4.74
CA SER A 108 -7.86 19.46 5.15
C SER A 108 -7.05 19.36 6.45
N THR A 109 -5.97 20.14 6.55
CA THR A 109 -5.12 20.23 7.74
C THR A 109 -5.90 20.72 8.96
N MET A 110 -6.65 21.81 8.83
CA MET A 110 -7.50 22.34 9.91
C MET A 110 -8.60 21.34 10.33
N ARG A 111 -9.17 20.61 9.37
CA ARG A 111 -10.17 19.58 9.66
C ARG A 111 -9.56 18.43 10.45
N LEU A 112 -8.42 17.89 10.00
CA LEU A 112 -7.75 16.78 10.69
C LEU A 112 -7.33 17.20 12.09
N LYS A 113 -6.74 18.39 12.23
CA LYS A 113 -6.39 18.98 13.53
C LYS A 113 -7.58 18.99 14.48
N ARG A 114 -8.75 19.51 14.07
CA ARG A 114 -9.96 19.54 14.92
C ARG A 114 -10.43 18.15 15.36
N ILE A 115 -10.25 17.13 14.52
CA ILE A 115 -10.67 15.76 14.84
C ILE A 115 -9.71 15.15 15.87
N LEU A 116 -8.41 15.38 15.72
CA LEU A 116 -7.37 14.79 16.57
C LEU A 116 -7.17 15.55 17.88
N ASP A 117 -7.29 16.89 17.89
CA ASP A 117 -7.08 17.74 19.08
C ASP A 117 -7.98 17.33 20.25
N LYS A 118 -9.20 16.86 19.99
CA LYS A 118 -10.12 16.35 21.04
C LYS A 118 -9.64 15.08 21.74
N SER A 119 -8.66 14.39 21.16
CA SER A 119 -8.14 13.12 21.65
C SER A 119 -6.77 13.24 22.32
N TYR A 120 -6.18 14.45 22.33
CA TYR A 120 -4.88 14.72 22.91
C TYR A 120 -5.00 15.71 24.08
N SER A 121 -4.56 15.29 25.26
CA SER A 121 -4.41 16.14 26.46
C SER A 121 -2.93 16.38 26.81
N GLY A 122 -2.00 16.23 25.86
CA GLY A 122 -0.55 16.24 26.11
C GLY A 122 0.32 16.94 25.05
N HIS A 123 1.62 17.08 25.36
CA HIS A 123 2.60 17.98 24.73
C HIS A 123 3.11 17.61 23.32
N THR A 124 2.70 16.49 22.73
CA THR A 124 3.16 16.04 21.40
C THR A 124 2.01 16.10 20.40
N SER A 125 1.66 17.32 20.00
CA SER A 125 0.71 17.52 18.91
C SER A 125 1.39 17.20 17.57
N PRO A 126 0.87 16.26 16.75
CA PRO A 126 1.44 15.90 15.44
C PRO A 126 1.30 17.02 14.39
N VAL A 127 0.82 18.20 14.79
CA VAL A 127 0.22 19.23 13.92
C VAL A 127 1.24 19.97 13.04
N HIS A 128 2.54 19.74 13.25
CA HIS A 128 3.59 20.43 12.53
C HIS A 128 4.32 19.49 11.55
N GLY A 129 4.39 19.89 10.27
CA GLY A 129 5.23 19.23 9.26
C GLY A 129 4.49 18.67 8.04
N THR A 130 5.27 18.30 7.03
CA THR A 130 4.78 17.80 5.73
C THR A 130 4.01 16.48 5.86
N ALA A 131 4.39 15.60 6.78
CA ALA A 131 3.70 14.34 7.01
C ALA A 131 2.24 14.57 7.44
N PHE A 132 2.01 15.47 8.40
CA PHE A 132 0.66 15.81 8.84
C PHE A 132 -0.19 16.37 7.71
N GLN A 133 0.39 17.25 6.87
CA GLN A 133 -0.32 17.81 5.71
C GLN A 133 -0.69 16.73 4.67
N ASN A 134 0.22 15.78 4.40
CA ASN A 134 -0.04 14.66 3.51
C ASN A 134 -1.15 13.74 4.05
N PHE A 135 -1.07 13.39 5.34
CA PHE A 135 -2.11 12.63 6.00
C PHE A 135 -3.43 13.38 6.09
N ALA A 136 -3.42 14.70 6.22
CA ALA A 136 -4.65 15.50 6.20
C ALA A 136 -5.37 15.41 4.85
N MET A 137 -4.63 15.42 3.74
CA MET A 137 -5.21 15.21 2.41
C MET A 137 -5.76 13.78 2.27
N LEU A 138 -5.04 12.76 2.74
CA LEU A 138 -5.53 11.37 2.74
C LEU A 138 -6.75 11.19 3.65
N ALA A 139 -6.80 11.88 4.80
CA ALA A 139 -7.91 11.84 5.75
C ALA A 139 -9.22 12.36 5.15
N THR A 140 -9.17 13.13 4.05
CA THR A 140 -10.37 13.47 3.30
C THR A 140 -11.07 12.24 2.74
N LEU A 141 -10.32 11.16 2.49
CA LEU A 141 -10.84 9.87 2.05
C LEU A 141 -11.62 9.14 3.14
N LEU A 142 -11.38 9.44 4.42
CA LEU A 142 -11.89 8.72 5.59
C LEU A 142 -13.16 9.43 6.14
N PRO A 143 -14.38 9.13 5.65
CA PRO A 143 -15.57 9.86 6.06
C PRO A 143 -15.94 9.65 7.54
N ASP A 144 -15.62 8.47 8.07
CA ASP A 144 -15.94 7.99 9.42
C ASP A 144 -14.86 8.33 10.45
N LEU A 145 -13.74 8.95 10.05
CA LEU A 145 -12.63 9.33 10.94
C LEU A 145 -13.10 10.11 12.18
N ALA A 146 -14.12 10.97 12.02
CA ALA A 146 -14.67 11.73 13.13
C ALA A 146 -15.38 10.85 14.18
N SER A 147 -15.91 9.70 13.76
CA SER A 147 -16.61 8.72 14.60
C SER A 147 -15.70 7.65 15.19
N TRP A 148 -14.41 7.61 14.82
CA TRP A 148 -13.43 6.72 15.42
C TRP A 148 -13.33 6.93 16.94
N SER A 149 -13.00 5.87 17.66
CA SER A 149 -12.78 5.91 19.10
C SER A 149 -11.60 6.82 19.45
N THR A 150 -11.52 7.26 20.70
CA THR A 150 -10.38 8.07 21.18
C THR A 150 -9.06 7.31 21.02
N ALA A 151 -9.06 5.99 21.24
CA ALA A 151 -7.88 5.15 21.08
C ALA A 151 -7.42 5.09 19.61
N GLU A 152 -8.35 4.88 18.67
CA GLU A 152 -8.05 4.86 17.23
C GLU A 152 -7.53 6.21 16.72
N LYS A 153 -8.10 7.32 17.19
CA LYS A 153 -7.61 8.66 16.83
C LYS A 153 -6.21 8.92 17.38
N LYS A 154 -5.94 8.46 18.60
CA LYS A 154 -4.61 8.56 19.21
C LYS A 154 -3.58 7.72 18.44
N SER A 155 -3.87 6.45 18.14
CA SER A 155 -2.96 5.62 17.34
C SER A 155 -2.72 6.20 15.95
N PHE A 156 -3.74 6.77 15.30
CA PHE A 156 -3.56 7.42 14.00
C PHE A 156 -2.60 8.62 14.06
N ALA A 157 -2.71 9.43 15.10
CA ALA A 157 -1.82 10.57 15.30
C ALA A 157 -0.39 10.14 15.68
N GLU A 158 -0.23 9.06 16.44
CA GLU A 158 1.09 8.44 16.70
C GLU A 158 1.75 7.96 15.40
N ILE A 159 1.00 7.38 14.46
CA ILE A 159 1.49 7.04 13.11
C ILE A 159 2.02 8.28 12.38
N ILE A 160 1.27 9.40 12.43
CA ILE A 160 1.68 10.65 11.76
C ILE A 160 2.96 11.22 12.38
N CYS A 161 3.06 11.20 13.72
CA CYS A 161 4.28 11.57 14.44
C CYS A 161 5.47 10.70 14.03
N ALA A 162 5.29 9.37 14.06
CA ALA A 162 6.33 8.41 13.71
C ALA A 162 6.82 8.61 12.26
N LYS A 163 5.93 8.97 11.33
CA LYS A 163 6.31 9.28 9.94
C LYS A 163 7.20 10.52 9.80
N SER A 164 7.21 11.39 10.80
CA SER A 164 8.05 12.58 10.83
C SER A 164 9.39 12.33 11.54
N SER A 165 9.59 11.13 12.09
CA SER A 165 10.82 10.74 12.77
C SER A 165 11.89 10.22 11.80
N ALA A 166 13.13 10.08 12.28
CA ALA A 166 14.23 9.56 11.48
C ALA A 166 14.16 8.03 11.25
N ASP A 167 13.37 7.31 12.06
CA ASP A 167 13.23 5.85 11.99
C ASP A 167 11.91 5.45 11.32
N GLU A 168 12.02 4.85 10.13
CA GLU A 168 10.87 4.36 9.37
C GLU A 168 10.27 3.09 9.99
N MET A 169 11.03 2.30 10.78
CA MET A 169 10.56 1.03 11.33
C MET A 169 9.41 1.22 12.31
N GLY A 170 9.51 2.21 13.21
CA GLY A 170 8.43 2.55 14.14
C GLY A 170 7.14 2.96 13.43
N TYR A 171 7.25 3.76 12.36
CA TYR A 171 6.12 4.13 11.52
C TYR A 171 5.45 2.91 10.87
N LEU A 172 6.24 2.01 10.28
CA LEU A 172 5.72 0.81 9.63
C LEU A 172 5.00 -0.11 10.61
N HIS A 173 5.55 -0.31 11.81
CA HIS A 173 4.92 -1.14 12.84
C HIS A 173 3.57 -0.57 13.28
N LEU A 174 3.51 0.73 13.59
CA LEU A 174 2.25 1.39 13.99
C LEU A 174 1.23 1.41 12.86
N LEU A 175 1.67 1.56 11.61
CA LEU A 175 0.76 1.51 10.45
C LEU A 175 0.16 0.12 10.26
N GLN A 176 0.93 -0.95 10.49
CA GLN A 176 0.48 -2.33 10.34
C GLN A 176 -0.54 -2.74 11.40
N THR A 177 -0.51 -2.16 12.59
CA THR A 177 -1.41 -2.50 13.70
C THR A 177 -2.71 -1.68 13.73
N HIS A 178 -2.89 -0.73 12.81
CA HIS A 178 -4.06 0.13 12.78
C HIS A 178 -5.12 -0.34 11.77
N ASP A 179 -5.96 -1.29 12.18
CA ASP A 179 -6.94 -1.98 11.33
C ASP A 179 -7.85 -1.03 10.54
N LYS A 180 -8.50 -0.05 11.18
CA LYS A 180 -9.40 0.88 10.47
C LYS A 180 -8.72 1.69 9.36
N LEU A 181 -7.46 2.07 9.58
CA LEU A 181 -6.69 2.81 8.59
C LEU A 181 -6.30 1.86 7.45
N ARG A 182 -5.82 0.65 7.77
CA ARG A 182 -5.54 -0.41 6.79
C ARG A 182 -6.74 -0.67 5.90
N ASP A 183 -7.90 -0.96 6.49
CA ASP A 183 -9.11 -1.31 5.75
C ASP A 183 -9.60 -0.16 4.87
N SER A 184 -9.50 1.07 5.37
CA SER A 184 -9.84 2.26 4.57
C SER A 184 -8.88 2.45 3.40
N LEU A 185 -7.57 2.31 3.63
CA LEU A 185 -6.57 2.42 2.57
C LEU A 185 -6.75 1.33 1.52
N LEU A 186 -7.00 0.09 1.93
CA LEU A 186 -7.31 -1.02 1.03
C LEU A 186 -8.55 -0.74 0.20
N LYS A 187 -9.63 -0.28 0.84
CA LYS A 187 -10.89 0.08 0.17
C LYS A 187 -10.67 1.15 -0.91
N PHE A 188 -10.06 2.28 -0.58
CA PHE A 188 -9.89 3.38 -1.53
C PHE A 188 -8.76 3.14 -2.53
N GLY A 189 -7.72 2.40 -2.14
CA GLY A 189 -6.60 2.04 -3.01
C GLY A 189 -6.96 0.96 -4.03
N SER A 190 -8.01 0.17 -3.78
CA SER A 190 -8.47 -0.90 -4.68
C SER A 190 -9.64 -0.50 -5.58
N GLN A 191 -10.19 0.71 -5.41
CA GLN A 191 -11.29 1.25 -6.22
C GLN A 191 -10.75 2.14 -7.36
N ILE A 192 -11.37 2.04 -8.54
CA ILE A 192 -11.03 2.80 -9.77
C ILE A 192 -12.08 3.92 -9.99
#